data_AF-A0A409X0E6-F1
#
_entry.id   AF-A0A409X0E6-F1
#
_cell.length_a   1.000
_cell.length_b   1.000
_cell.length_c   1.000
_cell.angle_alpha   90.00
_cell.angle_beta   90.00
_cell.angle_gamma   90.00
#
_symmetry.space_group_name_H-M   'P 1'
#
loop_
_entity.id
_entity.type
_entity.pdbx_description
1 polymer ?
#
loop_
_entity_poly.entity_id
_entity_poly.type
_entity_poly.pdbx_seq_one_letter_code
_entity_poly.pdbx_strand_id
1 'polypeptide(L)'
;AIWFEHKRSHGVVFEKWFKPVRAETIALIFTLIDFALDGWSTGLHVKAALYEKEVKSRYQVFRTHVNQWKGLNESIVNNMLTKLFERACRDAGVAEDNSVQAALDEDHLKRMREELEGHTGETDSEADDEGSGTDEEMVAEVVDTVDDQ
;
A
#
# COMPACT_ATOMS: atom_id res chain seq x y z
N ALA A 1 6.76 3.45 12.48
CA ALA A 1 7.67 4.55 12.12
C ALA A 1 7.37 4.95 10.68
N ILE A 2 7.14 6.23 10.43
CA ILE A 2 6.88 6.75 9.08
C ILE A 2 8.24 7.19 8.52
N TRP A 3 8.67 6.58 7.40
CA TRP A 3 9.96 6.88 6.77
C TRP A 3 9.91 8.12 5.88
N PHE A 4 8.81 8.26 5.14
CA PHE A 4 8.55 9.40 4.26
C PHE A 4 7.17 9.96 4.62
N GLU A 5 7.10 11.26 4.81
CA GLU A 5 5.86 11.94 5.24
C GLU A 5 4.80 11.94 4.14
N HIS A 6 5.22 12.05 2.88
CA HIS A 6 4.31 12.13 1.74
C HIS A 6 5.03 11.75 0.44
N LYS A 7 4.27 11.57 -0.65
CA LYS A 7 4.81 11.20 -1.98
C LYS A 7 5.87 12.15 -2.55
N ARG A 8 5.93 13.39 -2.06
CA ARG A 8 6.91 14.41 -2.47
C ARG A 8 8.16 14.44 -1.59
N SER A 9 8.32 13.50 -0.66
CA SER A 9 9.50 13.46 0.20
C SER A 9 10.74 13.19 -0.65
N HIS A 10 11.86 13.83 -0.32
CA HIS A 10 13.08 13.75 -1.14
C HIS A 10 13.51 12.31 -1.42
N GLY A 11 13.41 11.40 -0.44
CA GLY A 11 13.76 9.99 -0.63
C GLY A 11 12.85 9.25 -1.63
N VAL A 12 11.60 9.69 -1.80
CA VAL A 12 10.68 9.17 -2.83
C VAL A 12 11.02 9.77 -4.20
N VAL A 13 11.14 11.10 -4.27
CA VAL A 13 11.40 11.82 -5.53
C VAL A 13 12.74 11.40 -6.17
N PHE A 14 13.74 11.14 -5.33
CA PHE A 14 15.08 10.75 -5.75
C PHE A 14 15.31 9.23 -5.61
N GLU A 15 14.29 8.39 -5.86
CA GLU A 15 14.32 6.93 -5.68
C GLU A 15 15.62 6.26 -6.16
N LYS A 16 16.12 6.64 -7.33
CA LYS A 16 17.39 6.11 -7.91
C LYS A 16 18.58 6.17 -6.94
N TRP A 17 18.59 7.13 -6.02
CA TRP A 17 19.66 7.34 -5.05
C TRP A 17 19.39 6.71 -3.68
N PHE A 18 18.13 6.34 -3.41
CA PHE A 18 17.65 5.84 -2.12
C PHE A 18 17.17 4.39 -2.16
N LYS A 19 17.04 3.77 -3.35
CA LYS A 19 16.71 2.36 -3.56
C LYS A 19 17.94 1.58 -4.07
N PRO A 20 18.41 0.54 -3.35
CA PRO A 20 18.01 0.14 -2.00
C PRO A 20 18.41 1.15 -0.92
N VAL A 21 17.80 1.06 0.27
CA VAL A 21 18.25 1.84 1.43
C VAL A 21 19.74 1.59 1.67
N ARG A 22 20.54 2.64 1.74
CA ARG A 22 22.00 2.53 1.90
C ARG A 22 22.40 2.00 3.28
N ALA A 23 23.49 1.25 3.34
CA ALA A 23 24.08 0.75 4.59
C ALA A 23 24.43 1.90 5.55
N GLU A 24 24.88 3.05 5.02
CA GLU A 24 25.11 4.28 5.77
C GLU A 24 23.86 4.75 6.52
N THR A 25 22.69 4.69 5.88
CA THR A 25 21.42 5.11 6.50
C THR A 25 21.06 4.18 7.66
N ILE A 26 21.25 2.88 7.50
CA ILE A 26 20.99 1.89 8.56
C ILE A 26 21.95 2.09 9.74
N ALA A 27 23.24 2.32 9.46
CA ALA A 27 24.23 2.62 10.49
C ALA A 27 23.89 3.90 11.27
N LEU A 28 23.38 4.92 10.59
CA LEU A 28 22.92 6.16 11.23
C LEU A 28 21.72 5.90 12.15
N ILE A 29 20.76 5.07 11.73
CA ILE A 29 19.61 4.69 12.55
C ILE A 29 20.06 3.94 13.80
N PHE A 30 20.98 2.97 13.69
CA PHE A 30 21.52 2.29 14.88
C PHE A 30 22.26 3.24 15.81
N THR A 31 23.00 4.20 15.26
CA THR A 31 23.66 5.25 16.05
C THR A 31 22.65 6.10 16.82
N LEU A 32 21.54 6.48 16.18
CA LEU A 32 20.45 7.24 16.81
C LEU A 32 19.77 6.43 17.92
N ILE A 33 19.50 5.15 17.69
CA ILE A 33 18.90 4.26 18.69
C ILE A 33 19.83 4.14 19.90
N ASP A 34 21.11 3.86 19.67
CA ASP A 34 22.09 3.72 20.74
C ASP A 34 22.28 5.02 21.53
N PHE A 35 22.30 6.17 20.86
CA PHE A 35 22.31 7.48 21.51
C PHE A 35 21.05 7.71 22.37
N ALA A 36 19.88 7.33 21.87
CA ALA A 36 18.65 7.43 22.64
C ALA A 36 18.69 6.51 23.86
N LEU A 37 19.19 5.29 23.73
CA LEU A 37 19.34 4.34 24.83
C LEU A 37 20.30 4.86 25.92
N ASP A 38 21.41 5.50 25.54
CA ASP A 38 22.32 6.15 26.49
C ASP A 38 21.62 7.22 27.33
N GLY A 39 20.71 7.98 26.73
CA GLY A 39 19.89 8.97 27.42
C GLY A 39 19.02 8.38 28.53
N TRP A 40 18.76 7.07 28.51
CA TRP A 40 18.01 6.33 29.53
C TRP A 40 18.87 5.45 30.43
N SER A 41 20.19 5.39 30.22
CA SER A 41 21.11 4.47 30.92
C SER A 41 21.10 4.61 32.46
N THR A 42 20.78 5.80 32.97
CA THR A 42 20.74 6.08 34.41
C THR A 42 19.39 5.77 35.07
N GLY A 43 18.40 5.30 34.29
CA GLY A 43 17.02 5.12 34.72
C GLY A 43 16.19 6.42 34.73
N LEU A 44 16.82 7.56 34.52
CA LEU A 44 16.18 8.86 34.29
C LEU A 44 16.54 9.36 32.89
N HIS A 45 15.56 9.91 32.17
CA HIS A 45 15.80 10.45 30.84
C HIS A 45 16.61 11.75 30.90
N VAL A 46 17.86 11.68 30.44
CA VAL A 46 18.72 12.84 30.27
C VAL A 46 18.55 13.37 28.85
N LYS A 47 17.94 14.55 28.73
CA LYS A 47 17.78 15.22 27.44
C LYS A 47 19.15 15.70 26.93
N ALA A 48 19.72 14.99 25.98
CA ALA A 48 20.95 15.37 25.30
C ALA A 48 20.66 15.78 23.84
N ALA A 49 21.40 16.78 23.35
CA ALA A 49 21.39 17.12 21.93
C ALA A 49 22.37 16.20 21.19
N LEU A 50 21.97 15.70 20.03
CA LEU A 50 22.84 14.86 19.21
C LEU A 50 23.82 15.74 18.43
N TYR A 51 25.09 15.66 18.78
CA TYR A 51 26.17 16.31 18.03
C TYR A 51 27.01 15.28 17.28
N GLU A 52 27.32 15.55 16.02
CA GLU A 52 28.12 14.64 15.17
C GLU A 52 29.42 14.20 15.86
N LYS A 53 30.13 15.15 16.48
CA LYS A 53 31.41 14.91 17.16
C LYS A 53 31.33 13.84 18.26
N GLU A 54 30.16 13.67 18.88
CA GLU A 54 29.93 12.74 19.99
C GLU A 54 29.53 11.35 19.49
N VAL A 55 28.83 11.28 18.35
CA VAL A 55 28.31 10.02 17.81
C VAL A 55 29.14 9.44 16.65
N LYS A 56 30.12 10.19 16.14
CA LYS A 56 30.91 9.80 14.95
C LYS A 56 31.64 8.47 15.12
N SER A 57 32.28 8.25 16.26
CA SER A 57 33.01 7.00 16.54
C SER A 57 32.06 5.80 16.50
N ARG A 58 30.91 5.93 17.15
CA ARG A 58 29.84 4.94 17.20
C ARG A 58 29.24 4.66 15.83
N TYR A 59 28.99 5.71 15.04
CA TYR A 59 28.56 5.57 13.65
C TYR A 59 29.55 4.77 12.80
N GLN A 60 30.86 5.00 12.95
CA GLN A 60 31.88 4.24 12.22
C GLN A 60 31.87 2.75 12.60
N VAL A 61 31.68 2.45 13.89
CA VAL A 61 31.53 1.06 14.37
C VAL A 61 30.30 0.40 13.75
N PHE A 62 29.12 1.03 13.85
CA PHE A 62 27.91 0.48 13.26
C PHE A 62 27.99 0.37 11.74
N ARG A 63 28.62 1.33 11.05
CA ARG A 63 28.85 1.26 9.61
C ARG A 63 29.72 0.05 9.23
N THR A 64 30.73 -0.24 10.03
CA THR A 64 31.57 -1.43 9.84
C THR A 64 30.74 -2.70 10.01
N HIS A 65 29.95 -2.80 11.08
CA HIS A 65 29.10 -3.97 11.33
C HIS A 65 28.04 -4.17 10.23
N VAL A 66 27.36 -3.10 9.79
CA VAL A 66 26.36 -3.19 8.72
C VAL A 66 26.99 -3.61 7.40
N ASN A 67 28.18 -3.11 7.07
CA ASN A 67 28.90 -3.54 5.86
C ASN A 67 29.38 -4.98 5.94
N GLN A 68 29.84 -5.44 7.11
CA GLN A 68 30.18 -6.84 7.34
C GLN A 68 28.95 -7.74 7.16
N TRP A 69 27.82 -7.38 7.76
CA TRP A 69 26.54 -8.07 7.58
C TRP A 69 26.12 -8.12 6.11
N LYS A 70 26.19 -6.98 5.40
CA LYS A 70 25.92 -6.92 3.96
C LYS A 70 26.86 -7.84 3.17
N GLY A 71 28.12 -7.91 3.55
CA GLY A 71 29.13 -8.77 2.93
C GLY A 71 28.87 -10.28 3.09
N LEU A 72 28.07 -10.70 4.07
CA LEU A 72 27.73 -12.12 4.26
C LEU A 72 26.86 -12.66 3.10
N ASN A 73 25.93 -11.84 2.61
CA ASN A 73 25.12 -12.17 1.44
C ASN A 73 24.54 -10.90 0.82
N GLU A 74 25.31 -10.28 -0.08
CA GLU A 74 24.96 -8.98 -0.63
C GLU A 74 23.63 -8.99 -1.39
N SER A 75 23.31 -10.06 -2.12
CA SER A 75 22.06 -10.19 -2.89
C SER A 75 20.84 -10.18 -1.97
N ILE A 76 20.84 -11.03 -0.94
CA ILE A 76 19.73 -11.12 0.01
C ILE A 76 19.58 -9.80 0.78
N VAL A 77 20.69 -9.23 1.24
CA VAL A 77 20.66 -7.98 2.02
C VAL A 77 20.17 -6.82 1.17
N ASN A 78 20.63 -6.68 -0.08
CA ASN A 78 20.11 -5.66 -0.99
C ASN A 78 18.60 -5.84 -1.23
N ASN A 79 18.11 -7.07 -1.41
CA ASN A 79 16.68 -7.34 -1.54
C ASN A 79 15.90 -6.92 -0.28
N MET A 80 16.43 -7.17 0.91
CA MET A 80 15.82 -6.71 2.17
C MET A 80 15.75 -5.17 2.24
N LEU A 81 16.85 -4.49 1.90
CA LEU A 81 16.94 -3.03 1.90
C LEU A 81 16.06 -2.39 0.81
N THR A 82 15.88 -3.06 -0.32
CA THR A 82 14.91 -2.68 -1.36
C THR A 82 13.48 -2.79 -0.85
N LYS A 83 13.11 -3.92 -0.24
CA LYS A 83 11.76 -4.10 0.34
C LYS A 83 11.46 -3.10 1.46
N LEU A 84 12.47 -2.72 2.24
CA LEU A 84 12.35 -1.67 3.24
C LEU A 84 12.04 -0.31 2.60
N PHE A 85 12.74 0.04 1.50
CA PHE A 85 12.46 1.26 0.74
C PHE A 85 11.05 1.24 0.14
N GLU A 86 10.65 0.15 -0.51
CA GLU A 86 9.33 0.02 -1.14
C GLU A 86 8.21 0.13 -0.10
N ARG A 87 8.38 -0.49 1.07
CA ARG A 87 7.47 -0.31 2.20
C ARG A 87 7.38 1.16 2.63
N ALA A 88 8.52 1.84 2.76
CA ALA A 88 8.56 3.26 3.12
C ALA A 88 7.81 4.14 2.10
N CYS A 89 7.94 3.86 0.80
CA CYS A 89 7.20 4.55 -0.26
C CYS A 89 5.70 4.29 -0.16
N ARG A 90 5.29 3.02 0.01
CA ARG A 90 3.88 2.65 0.17
C ARG A 90 3.24 3.34 1.38
N ASP A 91 3.94 3.38 2.51
CA ASP A 91 3.46 4.03 3.74
C ASP A 91 3.27 5.55 3.54
N ALA A 92 3.99 6.16 2.59
CA ALA A 92 3.83 7.57 2.19
C ALA A 92 2.74 7.80 1.14
N GLY A 93 1.95 6.76 0.84
CA GLY A 93 0.90 6.78 -0.17
C GLY A 93 1.42 6.73 -1.59
N VAL A 94 2.71 6.48 -1.81
CA VAL A 94 3.25 6.15 -3.13
C VAL A 94 2.78 4.74 -3.45
N ALA A 95 1.52 4.64 -3.85
CA ALA A 95 1.04 3.44 -4.49
C ALA A 95 1.92 3.27 -5.73
N GLU A 96 2.67 2.17 -5.80
CA GLU A 96 2.97 1.60 -7.10
C GLU A 96 1.62 1.47 -7.79
N ASP A 97 1.56 1.90 -9.04
CA ASP A 97 0.48 1.49 -9.92
C ASP A 97 0.53 -0.03 -9.84
N ASN A 98 -0.33 -0.63 -9.01
CA ASN A 98 -0.58 -2.05 -9.07
C ASN A 98 -1.11 -2.18 -10.48
N SER A 99 -0.25 -2.50 -11.45
CA SER A 99 -0.68 -3.10 -12.68
C SER A 99 -1.60 -4.19 -12.18
N VAL A 100 -2.91 -3.99 -12.34
CA VAL A 100 -3.91 -4.92 -11.89
C VAL A 100 -3.43 -6.23 -12.48
N GLN A 101 -2.87 -7.12 -11.65
CA GLN A 101 -2.48 -8.42 -12.14
C GLN A 101 -3.80 -8.97 -12.66
N ALA A 102 -3.88 -9.19 -13.97
CA ALA A 102 -5.11 -9.61 -14.60
C ALA A 102 -5.63 -10.77 -13.76
N ALA A 103 -6.79 -10.58 -13.15
CA ALA A 103 -7.35 -11.53 -12.19
C ALA A 103 -7.62 -12.90 -12.85
N LEU A 104 -7.60 -12.92 -14.18
CA LEU A 104 -7.77 -14.07 -15.02
C LEU A 104 -6.46 -14.32 -15.77
N ASP A 105 -5.84 -15.47 -15.51
CA ASP A 105 -4.83 -16.00 -16.42
C ASP A 105 -5.50 -16.74 -17.60
N GLU A 106 -4.70 -17.18 -18.56
CA GLU A 106 -5.18 -17.88 -19.76
C GLU A 106 -5.94 -19.17 -19.44
N ASP A 107 -5.57 -19.88 -18.36
CA ASP A 107 -6.22 -21.11 -17.95
C ASP A 107 -7.60 -20.84 -17.33
N HIS A 108 -7.75 -19.73 -16.60
CA HIS A 108 -9.05 -19.26 -16.10
C HIS A 108 -9.97 -18.84 -17.25
N LEU A 109 -9.44 -18.10 -18.24
CA LEU A 109 -10.20 -17.69 -19.43
C LEU A 109 -10.64 -18.89 -20.26
N LYS A 110 -9.80 -19.92 -20.36
CA LYS A 110 -10.13 -21.17 -21.07
C LYS A 110 -11.27 -21.91 -20.38
N ARG A 111 -11.24 -22.05 -19.05
CA ARG A 111 -12.34 -22.70 -18.31
C ARG A 111 -13.65 -21.92 -18.42
N MET A 112 -13.60 -20.59 -18.30
CA MET A 112 -14.79 -19.76 -18.49
C MET A 112 -15.38 -19.91 -19.90
N ARG A 113 -14.53 -20.04 -20.93
CA ARG A 113 -14.99 -20.30 -22.31
C ARG A 113 -15.65 -21.66 -22.44
N GLU A 114 -15.08 -22.70 -21.84
CA GLU A 114 -15.66 -24.05 -21.81
C GLU A 114 -17.01 -24.06 -21.06
N GLU A 115 -17.15 -23.29 -19.97
CA GLU A 115 -18.42 -23.12 -19.25
C GLU A 115 -19.48 -22.34 -20.07
N LEU A 116 -19.05 -21.34 -20.86
CA LEU A 116 -19.94 -20.53 -21.71
C LEU A 116 -20.37 -21.24 -23.00
N GLU A 117 -19.57 -22.17 -23.54
CA GLU A 117 -19.90 -22.93 -24.76
C GLU A 117 -21.16 -23.81 -24.61
N GLY A 118 -21.55 -24.13 -23.37
CA GLY A 118 -22.78 -24.85 -23.04
C GLY A 118 -23.98 -23.97 -22.69
N HIS A 119 -23.84 -22.64 -22.71
CA HIS A 119 -24.87 -21.72 -22.24
C HIS A 119 -25.42 -20.88 -23.40
N THR A 120 -26.72 -20.99 -23.68
CA THR A 120 -27.38 -20.23 -24.77
C THR A 120 -27.64 -18.77 -24.42
N GLY A 121 -27.35 -18.35 -23.18
CA GLY A 121 -27.54 -16.97 -22.73
C GLY A 121 -29.01 -16.57 -22.55
N GLU A 122 -29.94 -17.53 -22.65
CA GLU A 122 -31.34 -17.31 -22.32
C GLU A 122 -31.49 -17.32 -20.79
N THR A 123 -31.47 -16.12 -20.21
CA THR A 123 -32.08 -15.91 -18.89
C THR A 123 -33.59 -16.02 -19.09
N ASP A 124 -34.20 -17.03 -18.47
CA ASP A 124 -35.63 -17.32 -18.46
C ASP A 124 -36.45 -16.01 -18.43
N SER A 125 -36.96 -15.61 -19.60
CA SER A 125 -37.87 -14.47 -19.69
C SER A 125 -39.23 -15.03 -19.29
N GLU A 126 -39.68 -14.64 -18.09
CA GLU A 126 -40.98 -15.05 -17.57
C GLU A 126 -42.04 -14.85 -18.66
N ALA A 127 -42.71 -15.94 -19.04
CA ALA A 127 -43.74 -15.92 -20.06
C ALA A 127 -44.89 -15.01 -19.61
N ASP A 128 -45.17 -13.97 -20.40
CA ASP A 128 -46.32 -13.09 -20.22
C ASP A 128 -47.62 -13.93 -20.21
N ASP A 129 -48.26 -13.98 -19.04
CA ASP A 129 -49.59 -14.56 -18.83
C ASP A 129 -50.63 -13.70 -19.56
N GLU A 130 -51.05 -14.12 -20.76
CA GLU A 130 -52.17 -13.55 -21.49
C GLU A 130 -53.51 -13.88 -20.77
N GLY A 131 -53.79 -13.12 -19.71
CA GLY A 131 -55.10 -13.06 -19.06
C GLY A 131 -56.10 -12.25 -19.89
N SER A 132 -56.80 -12.93 -20.81
CA SER A 132 -58.00 -12.43 -21.49
C SER A 132 -59.13 -12.14 -20.50
N GLY A 133 -59.66 -10.91 -20.46
CA GLY A 133 -60.87 -10.59 -19.66
C GLY A 133 -61.38 -9.14 -19.77
N THR A 134 -62.01 -8.85 -20.91
CA THR A 134 -63.14 -7.92 -21.19
C THR A 134 -63.48 -6.77 -20.21
N ASP A 135 -63.51 -5.57 -20.82
CA ASP A 135 -64.60 -4.58 -20.86
C ASP A 135 -64.90 -3.63 -19.67
N GLU A 136 -64.78 -2.35 -20.04
CA GLU A 136 -65.73 -1.23 -19.83
C GLU A 136 -65.72 -0.34 -18.57
N GLU A 137 -65.91 0.96 -18.90
CA GLU A 137 -66.52 2.04 -18.11
C GLU A 137 -65.61 2.82 -17.12
N MET A 138 -64.99 3.94 -17.56
CA MET A 138 -65.49 5.33 -17.60
C MET A 138 -65.52 6.10 -16.25
N VAL A 139 -64.89 7.29 -16.32
CA VAL A 139 -65.02 8.52 -15.50
C VAL A 139 -64.69 8.49 -14.00
N ALA A 140 -63.70 9.31 -13.58
CA ALA A 140 -63.99 10.62 -12.98
C ALA A 140 -62.70 11.40 -12.65
N GLU A 141 -62.70 12.65 -13.11
CA GLU A 141 -61.81 13.76 -12.76
C GLU A 141 -62.17 14.29 -11.36
N VAL A 142 -61.18 14.46 -10.46
CA VAL A 142 -61.15 15.45 -9.34
C VAL A 142 -59.67 15.69 -9.00
N VAL A 143 -59.03 16.76 -9.48
CA VAL A 143 -58.92 18.11 -8.88
C VAL A 143 -58.27 18.12 -7.49
N ASP A 144 -57.02 18.60 -7.48
CA ASP A 144 -56.43 19.60 -6.58
C ASP A 144 -56.50 19.39 -5.06
N THR A 145 -55.33 19.26 -4.41
CA THR A 145 -54.85 20.35 -3.53
C THR A 145 -53.42 20.10 -3.06
N VAL A 146 -52.62 21.14 -3.26
CA VAL A 146 -51.39 21.49 -2.55
C VAL A 146 -51.71 21.64 -1.06
N ASP A 147 -50.85 21.15 -0.16
CA ASP A 147 -50.56 21.94 1.04
C ASP A 147 -49.14 21.68 1.56
N ASP A 148 -48.49 22.81 1.79
CA ASP A 148 -47.13 23.07 2.23
C ASP A 148 -47.21 23.32 3.75
N GLN A 149 -46.46 22.58 4.57
CA GLN A 149 -45.78 23.11 5.78
C GLN A 149 -44.93 22.04 6.48
#